data_AF-U2WGR5-F1
#
_entry.id   AF-U2WGR5-F1
#
_cell.length_a   1.000
_cell.length_b   1.000
_cell.length_c   1.000
_cell.angle_alpha   90.00
_cell.angle_beta   90.00
_cell.angle_gamma   90.00
#
_symmetry.space_group_name_H-M   'P 1'
#
loop_
_entity.id
_entity.type
_entity.pdbx_description
1 polymer ?
#
loop_
_entity_poly.entity_id
_entity_poly.type
_entity_poly.pdbx_seq_one_letter_code
_entity_poly.pdbx_strand_id
1 'polypeptide(L)'
;MIAEDNNDYKKAEEWYKKSLDKENVLGYKSFATFLYKTNRKNEAEKYFIEAGNRKDADSMLYLIKIYYMKKDNEKLKYWQDKILNTKEIFRFDDEANDLLEYSLSKDRMDKEFFELYIKGEESILKKDYDTAEKYFLQMEKLKKEGILYTADFYYRFKDEKEKGMEKYKKAYENGLKKAAVFIGIIEHRNIDEAKKWYRIAANAEYTDSQIYLAQILEEEGYKLESFDLYLKAAELKDYRAIDYLLKYYYREKN
;
A
#
# COMPACT_ATOMS: atom_id res chain seq x y z
N MET A 1 -6.05 -14.01 -11.08
CA MET A 1 -6.64 -12.94 -11.90
C MET A 1 -7.48 -13.54 -13.03
N ILE A 2 -6.95 -14.06 -14.13
CA ILE A 2 -7.77 -14.57 -15.27
C ILE A 2 -8.94 -15.50 -14.88
N ALA A 3 -8.72 -16.48 -13.99
CA ALA A 3 -9.80 -17.38 -13.54
C ALA A 3 -10.86 -16.68 -12.67
N GLU A 4 -10.45 -15.68 -11.88
CA GLU A 4 -11.35 -14.88 -11.06
C GLU A 4 -12.16 -13.89 -11.91
N ASP A 5 -11.53 -13.32 -12.93
CA ASP A 5 -12.16 -12.41 -13.89
C ASP A 5 -13.24 -13.13 -14.71
N ASN A 6 -13.05 -14.45 -14.92
CA ASN A 6 -14.04 -15.34 -15.55
C ASN A 6 -15.05 -15.95 -14.55
N ASN A 7 -15.05 -15.53 -13.27
CA ASN A 7 -15.85 -16.09 -12.18
C ASN A 7 -15.67 -17.61 -11.93
N ASP A 8 -14.57 -18.21 -12.41
CA ASP A 8 -14.21 -19.59 -12.12
C ASP A 8 -13.41 -19.68 -10.81
N TYR A 9 -14.12 -19.48 -9.69
CA TYR A 9 -13.53 -19.45 -8.36
C TYR A 9 -12.89 -20.77 -7.95
N LYS A 10 -13.39 -21.90 -8.48
CA LYS A 10 -12.81 -23.22 -8.19
C LYS A 10 -11.42 -23.34 -8.81
N LYS A 11 -11.28 -22.99 -10.09
CA LYS A 11 -9.98 -22.99 -10.77
C LYS A 11 -9.03 -21.95 -10.20
N ALA A 12 -9.54 -20.77 -9.83
CA ALA A 12 -8.74 -19.76 -9.14
C ALA A 12 -8.17 -20.31 -7.82
N GLU A 13 -8.99 -20.97 -7.00
CA GLU A 13 -8.56 -21.59 -5.75
C GLU A 13 -7.50 -22.69 -5.96
N GLU A 14 -7.63 -23.51 -7.01
CA GLU A 14 -6.61 -24.51 -7.36
C GLU A 14 -5.25 -23.87 -7.66
N TRP A 15 -5.23 -22.75 -8.40
CA TRP A 15 -3.99 -22.02 -8.69
C TRP A 15 -3.41 -21.35 -7.46
N TYR A 16 -4.25 -20.77 -6.59
CA TYR A 16 -3.77 -20.21 -5.34
C TYR A 16 -3.18 -21.28 -4.42
N LYS A 17 -3.80 -22.46 -4.33
CA LYS A 17 -3.24 -23.56 -3.53
C LYS A 17 -1.89 -24.03 -4.06
N LYS A 18 -1.70 -24.06 -5.39
CA LYS A 18 -0.42 -24.38 -6.01
C LYS A 18 0.67 -23.34 -5.76
N SER A 19 0.30 -22.08 -5.48
CA SER A 19 1.27 -21.03 -5.17
C SER A 19 1.70 -20.98 -3.70
N LEU A 20 1.06 -21.78 -2.81
CA LEU A 20 1.41 -21.92 -1.40
C LEU A 20 2.67 -22.77 -1.21
N ASP A 21 3.80 -22.26 -1.68
CA ASP A 21 5.13 -22.80 -1.38
C ASP A 21 5.77 -22.01 -0.23
N LYS A 22 6.63 -22.65 0.57
CA LYS A 22 7.24 -22.08 1.78
C LYS A 22 7.96 -20.76 1.52
N GLU A 23 8.54 -20.59 0.33
CA GLU A 23 9.28 -19.40 -0.07
C GLU A 23 8.39 -18.32 -0.73
N ASN A 24 7.16 -18.65 -1.11
CA ASN A 24 6.28 -17.75 -1.85
C ASN A 24 5.29 -16.99 -0.95
N VAL A 25 5.79 -15.96 -0.25
CA VAL A 25 4.98 -15.07 0.61
C VAL A 25 3.81 -14.42 -0.16
N LEU A 26 4.02 -14.08 -1.44
CA LEU A 26 2.99 -13.49 -2.29
C LEU A 26 1.81 -14.45 -2.52
N GLY A 27 2.08 -15.75 -2.67
CA GLY A 27 1.06 -16.78 -2.81
C GLY A 27 0.11 -16.82 -1.63
N TYR A 28 0.64 -16.77 -0.40
CA TYR A 28 -0.17 -16.73 0.83
C TYR A 28 -1.05 -15.49 0.90
N LYS A 29 -0.51 -14.30 0.64
CA LYS A 29 -1.27 -13.04 0.64
C LYS A 29 -2.41 -13.10 -0.39
N SER A 30 -2.08 -13.43 -1.64
CA SER A 30 -3.09 -13.45 -2.71
C SER A 30 -4.19 -14.47 -2.44
N PHE A 31 -3.86 -15.64 -1.88
CA PHE A 31 -4.88 -16.62 -1.49
C PHE A 31 -5.75 -16.12 -0.34
N ALA A 32 -5.14 -15.48 0.67
CA ALA A 32 -5.87 -14.89 1.79
C ALA A 32 -6.87 -13.84 1.31
N THR A 33 -6.47 -12.92 0.42
CA THR A 33 -7.37 -11.93 -0.18
C THR A 33 -8.49 -12.57 -1.00
N PHE A 34 -8.19 -13.63 -1.77
CA PHE A 34 -9.21 -14.41 -2.49
C PHE A 34 -10.24 -15.07 -1.55
N LEU A 35 -9.79 -15.63 -0.43
CA LEU A 35 -10.68 -16.19 0.58
C LEU A 35 -11.52 -15.09 1.24
N TYR A 36 -10.90 -13.94 1.52
CA TYR A 36 -11.57 -12.83 2.17
C TYR A 36 -12.70 -12.27 1.31
N LYS A 37 -12.45 -12.03 0.02
CA LYS A 37 -13.46 -11.53 -0.94
C LYS A 37 -14.58 -12.54 -1.21
N THR A 38 -14.30 -13.84 -1.09
CA THR A 38 -15.31 -14.92 -1.22
C THR A 38 -16.03 -15.22 0.11
N ASN A 39 -15.95 -14.28 1.07
CA ASN A 39 -16.58 -14.35 2.40
C ASN A 39 -16.10 -15.51 3.31
N ARG A 40 -14.96 -16.13 2.98
CA ARG A 40 -14.30 -17.16 3.80
C ARG A 40 -13.30 -16.52 4.76
N LYS A 41 -13.76 -15.51 5.52
CA LYS A 41 -12.91 -14.63 6.35
C LYS A 41 -12.08 -15.39 7.40
N ASN A 42 -12.66 -16.43 8.02
CA ASN A 42 -11.95 -17.25 9.00
C ASN A 42 -10.82 -18.08 8.39
N GLU A 43 -10.94 -18.46 7.12
CA GLU A 43 -9.87 -19.15 6.41
C GLU A 43 -8.81 -18.16 5.93
N ALA A 44 -9.23 -17.01 5.40
CA ALA A 44 -8.35 -15.92 5.02
C ALA A 44 -7.42 -15.50 6.17
N GLU A 45 -7.95 -15.38 7.39
CA GLU A 45 -7.19 -15.06 8.61
C GLU A 45 -5.98 -15.98 8.79
N LYS A 46 -6.13 -17.29 8.55
CA LYS A 46 -5.02 -18.26 8.67
C LYS A 46 -3.88 -17.96 7.70
N TYR A 47 -4.21 -17.64 6.45
CA TYR A 47 -3.20 -17.37 5.42
C TYR A 47 -2.57 -15.99 5.57
N PHE A 48 -3.32 -14.99 6.05
CA PHE A 48 -2.72 -13.71 6.44
C PHE A 48 -1.75 -13.89 7.61
N ILE A 49 -2.08 -14.70 8.64
CA ILE A 49 -1.15 -15.01 9.73
C ILE A 49 0.14 -15.63 9.21
N GLU A 50 0.03 -16.61 8.29
CA GLU A 50 1.20 -17.26 7.67
C GLU A 50 2.07 -16.27 6.89
N ALA A 51 1.48 -15.40 6.06
CA ALA A 51 2.23 -14.38 5.32
C ALA A 51 2.84 -13.32 6.26
N GLY A 52 2.10 -12.86 7.27
CA GLY A 52 2.59 -11.93 8.28
C GLY A 52 3.75 -12.53 9.10
N ASN A 53 3.70 -13.82 9.44
CA ASN A 53 4.84 -14.50 10.08
C ASN A 53 6.11 -14.50 9.22
N ARG A 54 5.97 -14.35 7.89
CA ARG A 54 7.07 -14.22 6.92
C ARG A 54 7.38 -12.76 6.58
N LYS A 55 7.11 -11.84 7.52
CA LYS A 55 7.43 -10.40 7.42
C LYS A 55 6.69 -9.65 6.29
N ASP A 56 5.48 -10.07 5.91
CA ASP A 56 4.65 -9.33 4.97
C ASP A 56 3.84 -8.23 5.65
N ALA A 57 4.18 -6.96 5.40
CA ALA A 57 3.46 -5.81 5.97
C ALA A 57 1.98 -5.78 5.58
N ASP A 58 1.66 -6.00 4.31
CA ASP A 58 0.28 -6.00 3.82
C ASP A 58 -0.59 -6.98 4.61
N SER A 59 -0.12 -8.22 4.80
CA SER A 59 -0.85 -9.23 5.57
C SER A 59 -0.97 -8.88 7.05
N MET A 60 0.07 -8.29 7.66
CA MET A 60 -0.02 -7.77 9.02
C MET A 60 -1.07 -6.67 9.13
N LEU A 61 -1.12 -5.73 8.18
CA LEU A 61 -2.14 -4.68 8.12
C LEU A 61 -3.55 -5.24 7.91
N TYR A 62 -3.72 -6.27 7.07
CA TYR A 62 -5.00 -6.97 6.97
C TYR A 62 -5.44 -7.56 8.32
N LEU A 63 -4.53 -8.16 9.08
CA LEU A 63 -4.84 -8.67 10.42
C LEU A 63 -5.21 -7.56 11.39
N ILE A 64 -4.49 -6.44 11.37
CA ILE A 64 -4.82 -5.23 12.16
C ILE A 64 -6.24 -4.77 11.82
N LYS A 65 -6.58 -4.60 10.53
CA LYS A 65 -7.93 -4.21 10.08
C LYS A 65 -9.00 -5.20 10.55
N ILE A 66 -8.75 -6.50 10.42
CA ILE A 66 -9.68 -7.57 10.85
C ILE A 66 -9.94 -7.49 12.35
N TYR A 67 -8.88 -7.45 13.17
CA TYR A 67 -9.03 -7.47 14.63
C TYR A 67 -9.55 -6.14 15.18
N TYR A 68 -9.23 -5.02 14.52
CA TYR A 68 -9.84 -3.73 14.80
C TYR A 68 -11.37 -3.80 14.65
N MET A 69 -11.87 -4.30 13.51
CA MET A 69 -13.31 -4.42 13.27
C MET A 69 -13.99 -5.45 14.19
N LYS A 70 -13.29 -6.53 14.56
CA LYS A 70 -13.76 -7.52 15.55
C LYS A 70 -13.74 -7.00 16.98
N LYS A 71 -13.10 -5.85 17.25
CA LYS A 71 -12.81 -5.33 18.60
C LYS A 71 -12.01 -6.31 19.46
N ASP A 72 -11.16 -7.12 18.83
CA ASP A 72 -10.25 -8.05 19.49
C ASP A 72 -8.95 -7.30 19.83
N ASN A 73 -8.95 -6.62 20.98
CA ASN A 73 -7.86 -5.72 21.38
C ASN A 73 -6.54 -6.47 21.62
N GLU A 74 -6.60 -7.73 22.06
CA GLU A 74 -5.40 -8.53 22.33
C GLU A 74 -4.66 -8.84 21.03
N LYS A 75 -5.39 -9.37 20.03
CA LYS A 75 -4.79 -9.68 18.74
C LYS A 75 -4.46 -8.44 17.93
N LEU A 76 -5.29 -7.39 18.01
CA LEU A 76 -4.97 -6.09 17.40
C LEU A 76 -3.61 -5.59 17.89
N LYS A 77 -3.42 -5.53 19.21
CA LYS A 77 -2.16 -5.10 19.80
C LYS A 77 -0.99 -6.01 19.40
N TYR A 78 -1.19 -7.32 19.40
CA TYR A 78 -0.15 -8.26 18.95
C TYR A 78 0.36 -7.94 17.54
N TRP A 79 -0.53 -7.72 16.56
CA TRP A 79 -0.12 -7.45 15.19
C TRP A 79 0.45 -6.03 15.00
N GLN A 80 -0.07 -5.04 15.73
CA GLN A 80 0.51 -3.69 15.80
C GLN A 80 1.94 -3.71 16.36
N ASP A 81 2.16 -4.41 17.48
CA ASP A 81 3.50 -4.54 18.06
C ASP A 81 4.41 -5.33 17.11
N LYS A 82 3.90 -6.37 16.45
CA LYS A 82 4.69 -7.18 15.53
C LYS A 82 5.15 -6.40 14.30
N ILE A 83 4.28 -5.63 13.65
CA ILE A 83 4.67 -4.86 12.47
C ILE A 83 5.72 -3.80 12.81
N LEU A 84 5.59 -3.12 13.96
CA LEU A 84 6.55 -2.12 14.45
C LEU A 84 7.94 -2.70 14.79
N ASN A 85 7.99 -3.95 15.26
CA ASN A 85 9.23 -4.59 15.73
C ASN A 85 9.86 -5.54 14.70
N THR A 86 9.21 -5.77 13.55
CA THR A 86 9.75 -6.64 12.51
C THR A 86 10.82 -5.92 11.71
N LYS A 87 12.07 -6.36 11.86
CA LYS A 87 13.18 -5.89 11.01
C LYS A 87 13.07 -6.48 9.61
N GLU A 88 13.44 -5.68 8.61
CA GLU A 88 13.46 -6.09 7.20
C GLU A 88 12.08 -6.53 6.71
N ILE A 89 11.07 -5.74 7.07
CA ILE A 89 9.70 -6.01 6.70
C ILE A 89 9.49 -5.73 5.21
N PHE A 90 8.83 -6.65 4.52
CA PHE A 90 8.55 -6.51 3.09
C PHE A 90 7.27 -5.71 2.88
N ARG A 91 7.26 -4.86 1.83
CA ARG A 91 6.08 -4.08 1.39
C ARG A 91 5.53 -3.11 2.45
N PHE A 92 6.39 -2.60 3.32
CA PHE A 92 6.01 -1.51 4.23
C PHE A 92 6.31 -0.17 3.56
N ASP A 93 5.35 0.34 2.81
CA ASP A 93 5.42 1.61 2.09
C ASP A 93 4.78 2.78 2.87
N ASP A 94 4.73 3.95 2.25
CA ASP A 94 4.18 5.16 2.88
C ASP A 94 2.68 5.01 3.20
N GLU A 95 1.90 4.24 2.41
CA GLU A 95 0.47 3.97 2.69
C GLU A 95 0.33 3.02 3.89
N ALA A 96 1.14 1.96 3.91
CA ALA A 96 1.20 1.01 5.02
C ALA A 96 1.50 1.70 6.35
N ASN A 97 2.42 2.67 6.36
CA ASN A 97 2.74 3.46 7.54
C ASN A 97 1.55 4.32 8.01
N ASP A 98 0.89 5.06 7.12
CA ASP A 98 -0.29 5.86 7.47
C ASP A 98 -1.38 5.00 8.15
N LEU A 99 -1.69 3.85 7.55
CA LEU A 99 -2.73 2.95 8.07
C LEU A 99 -2.36 2.39 9.44
N LEU A 100 -1.08 2.07 9.65
CA LEU A 100 -0.59 1.65 10.95
C LEU A 100 -0.76 2.78 11.99
N GLU A 101 -0.37 4.01 11.67
CA GLU A 101 -0.52 5.17 12.54
C GLU A 101 -1.98 5.42 12.92
N TYR A 102 -2.89 5.40 11.95
CA TYR A 102 -4.33 5.50 12.20
C TYR A 102 -4.84 4.40 13.14
N SER A 103 -4.37 3.16 12.96
CA SER A 103 -4.75 2.05 13.82
C SER A 103 -4.26 2.19 15.26
N LEU A 104 -3.11 2.84 15.45
CA LEU A 104 -2.47 3.08 16.76
C LEU A 104 -3.05 4.32 17.46
N SER A 105 -3.64 5.24 16.70
CA SER A 105 -4.10 6.52 17.23
C SER A 105 -5.18 6.35 18.30
N LYS A 106 -5.09 7.18 19.34
CA LYS A 106 -6.13 7.32 20.36
C LYS A 106 -7.16 8.38 20.00
N ASP A 107 -6.85 9.24 19.03
CA ASP A 107 -7.73 10.30 18.56
C ASP A 107 -9.02 9.71 17.97
N ARG A 108 -10.14 10.37 18.23
CA ARG A 108 -11.45 9.90 17.79
C ARG A 108 -11.59 10.00 16.28
N MET A 109 -11.14 11.10 15.68
CA MET A 109 -11.27 11.31 14.23
C MET A 109 -10.37 10.34 13.48
N ASP A 110 -9.16 10.05 13.98
CA ASP A 110 -8.28 9.05 13.37
C ASP A 110 -8.89 7.64 13.40
N LYS A 111 -9.51 7.25 14.51
CA LYS A 111 -10.22 5.96 14.62
C LYS A 111 -11.40 5.86 13.66
N GLU A 112 -12.16 6.95 13.53
CA GLU A 112 -13.28 7.03 12.59
C GLU A 112 -12.77 6.99 11.15
N PHE A 113 -11.68 7.69 10.85
CA PHE A 113 -11.02 7.69 9.56
C PHE A 113 -10.55 6.28 9.16
N PHE A 114 -9.91 5.55 10.09
CA PHE A 114 -9.48 4.16 9.87
C PHE A 114 -10.66 3.22 9.62
N GLU A 115 -11.74 3.35 10.41
CA GLU A 115 -12.94 2.54 10.24
C GLU A 115 -13.61 2.78 8.88
N LEU A 116 -13.68 4.04 8.44
CA LEU A 116 -14.19 4.42 7.13
C LEU A 116 -13.32 3.83 5.99
N TYR A 117 -11.99 3.89 6.12
CA TYR A 117 -11.08 3.25 5.16
C TYR A 117 -11.35 1.75 5.02
N ILE A 118 -11.45 1.04 6.15
CA ILE A 118 -11.70 -0.41 6.15
C ILE A 118 -13.02 -0.75 5.47
N LYS A 119 -14.08 0.02 5.75
CA LYS A 119 -15.40 -0.17 5.12
C LYS A 119 -15.38 0.16 3.62
N GLY A 120 -14.65 1.19 3.23
CA GLY A 120 -14.43 1.56 1.83
C GLY A 120 -13.73 0.45 1.06
N GLU A 121 -12.60 -0.05 1.57
CA GLU A 121 -11.84 -1.15 0.98
C GLU A 121 -12.67 -2.45 0.91
N GLU A 122 -13.41 -2.80 1.97
CA GLU A 122 -14.28 -3.99 1.95
C GLU A 122 -15.37 -3.87 0.86
N SER A 123 -15.87 -2.66 0.63
CA SER A 123 -16.87 -2.40 -0.42
C SER A 123 -16.26 -2.52 -1.82
N ILE A 124 -15.03 -2.02 -2.03
CA ILE A 124 -14.25 -2.24 -3.26
C ILE A 124 -14.06 -3.74 -3.52
N LEU A 125 -13.65 -4.53 -2.52
CA LEU A 125 -13.43 -5.97 -2.68
C LEU A 125 -14.69 -6.73 -3.11
N LYS A 126 -15.87 -6.24 -2.70
CA LYS A 126 -17.18 -6.77 -3.10
C LYS A 126 -17.70 -6.18 -4.43
N LYS A 127 -16.93 -5.29 -5.06
CA LYS A 127 -17.32 -4.50 -6.24
C LYS A 127 -18.55 -3.61 -6.02
N ASP A 128 -18.84 -3.26 -4.77
CA ASP A 128 -19.89 -2.31 -4.39
C ASP A 128 -19.28 -0.89 -4.35
N TYR A 129 -19.03 -0.34 -5.54
CA TYR A 129 -18.35 0.95 -5.69
C TYR A 129 -19.20 2.13 -5.20
N ASP A 130 -20.53 2.03 -5.27
CA ASP A 130 -21.43 3.08 -4.76
C ASP A 130 -21.34 3.20 -3.24
N THR A 131 -21.23 2.07 -2.53
CA THR A 131 -21.01 2.07 -1.08
C THR A 131 -19.59 2.50 -0.73
N ALA A 132 -18.58 2.04 -1.49
CA ALA A 132 -17.19 2.46 -1.30
C ALA A 132 -17.05 3.99 -1.39
N GLU A 133 -17.63 4.59 -2.43
CA GLU A 133 -17.61 6.04 -2.66
C GLU A 133 -18.17 6.82 -1.47
N LYS A 134 -19.27 6.36 -0.88
CA LYS A 134 -19.86 7.00 0.31
C LYS A 134 -18.88 7.05 1.48
N TYR A 135 -18.14 5.97 1.73
CA TYR A 135 -17.16 5.93 2.82
C TYR A 135 -15.95 6.83 2.54
N PHE A 136 -15.39 6.80 1.33
CA PHE A 136 -14.26 7.69 1.01
C PHE A 136 -14.66 9.17 1.02
N LEU A 137 -15.86 9.52 0.53
CA LEU A 137 -16.37 10.89 0.63
C LEU A 137 -16.60 11.34 2.08
N GLN A 138 -16.93 10.41 2.99
CA GLN A 138 -16.97 10.72 4.42
C GLN A 138 -15.56 10.97 4.99
N MET A 139 -14.55 10.21 4.56
CA MET A 139 -13.14 10.45 4.94
C MET A 139 -12.67 11.84 4.49
N GLU A 140 -12.96 12.24 3.25
CA GLU A 140 -12.61 13.56 2.71
C GLU A 140 -13.27 14.71 3.48
N LYS A 141 -14.48 14.50 4.00
CA LYS A 141 -15.16 15.47 4.88
C LYS A 141 -14.58 15.51 6.29
N LEU A 142 -14.11 14.37 6.79
CA LEU A 142 -13.62 14.22 8.16
C LEU A 142 -12.23 14.83 8.33
N LYS A 143 -11.32 14.57 7.39
CA LYS A 143 -9.95 15.07 7.41
C LYS A 143 -9.48 15.46 6.02
N LYS A 144 -8.59 16.47 5.95
CA LYS A 144 -8.02 16.92 4.68
C LYS A 144 -7.32 15.79 3.92
N GLU A 145 -6.67 14.86 4.61
CA GLU A 145 -5.97 13.71 4.03
C GLU A 145 -6.93 12.77 3.27
N GLY A 146 -8.21 12.77 3.61
CA GLY A 146 -9.23 11.93 2.97
C GLY A 146 -9.37 12.16 1.46
N ILE A 147 -8.99 13.34 0.95
CA ILE A 147 -8.97 13.62 -0.50
C ILE A 147 -8.01 12.69 -1.26
N LEU A 148 -6.93 12.22 -0.63
CA LEU A 148 -5.98 11.31 -1.27
C LEU A 148 -6.64 9.95 -1.52
N TYR A 149 -7.44 9.48 -0.57
CA TYR A 149 -8.17 8.22 -0.66
C TYR A 149 -9.34 8.29 -1.63
N THR A 150 -10.06 9.42 -1.70
CA THR A 150 -11.09 9.59 -2.73
C THR A 150 -10.50 9.73 -4.13
N ALA A 151 -9.41 10.49 -4.28
CA ALA A 151 -8.69 10.62 -5.55
C ALA A 151 -8.28 9.24 -6.08
N ASP A 152 -7.67 8.46 -5.19
CA ASP A 152 -7.24 7.10 -5.46
C ASP A 152 -8.41 6.19 -5.87
N PHE A 153 -9.51 6.26 -5.13
CA PHE A 153 -10.70 5.48 -5.41
C PHE A 153 -11.26 5.75 -6.81
N TYR A 154 -11.42 7.03 -7.17
CA TYR A 154 -11.90 7.42 -8.51
C TYR A 154 -10.94 7.00 -9.61
N TYR A 155 -9.63 7.13 -9.36
CA TYR A 155 -8.61 6.80 -10.35
C TYR A 155 -8.52 5.30 -10.60
N ARG A 156 -8.42 4.48 -9.54
CA ARG A 156 -8.10 3.05 -9.63
C ARG A 156 -9.32 2.16 -9.82
N PHE A 157 -10.47 2.51 -9.24
CA PHE A 157 -11.61 1.58 -9.11
C PHE A 157 -12.86 2.01 -9.86
N LYS A 158 -13.14 3.32 -9.95
CA LYS A 158 -14.32 3.83 -10.67
C LYS A 158 -14.06 4.14 -12.15
N ASP A 159 -12.81 4.01 -12.60
CA ASP A 159 -12.33 4.36 -13.96
C ASP A 159 -12.61 5.84 -14.35
N GLU A 160 -12.83 6.71 -13.35
CA GLU A 160 -12.98 8.16 -13.51
C GLU A 160 -11.60 8.83 -13.36
N LYS A 161 -10.63 8.43 -14.20
CA LYS A 161 -9.21 8.79 -14.06
C LYS A 161 -8.96 10.30 -14.02
N GLU A 162 -9.65 11.07 -14.85
CA GLU A 162 -9.52 12.53 -14.89
C GLU A 162 -9.92 13.17 -13.55
N LYS A 163 -11.04 12.72 -12.98
CA LYS A 163 -11.53 13.20 -11.69
C LYS A 163 -10.62 12.80 -10.53
N GLY A 164 -10.09 11.58 -10.55
CA GLY A 164 -9.07 11.15 -9.59
C GLY A 164 -7.82 12.02 -9.66
N MET A 165 -7.32 12.27 -10.88
CA MET A 165 -6.18 13.15 -11.11
C MET A 165 -6.44 14.59 -10.66
N GLU A 166 -7.60 15.17 -10.95
CA GLU A 166 -7.98 16.51 -10.49
C GLU A 166 -7.98 16.59 -8.96
N LYS A 167 -8.49 15.57 -8.27
CA LYS A 167 -8.45 15.51 -6.80
C LYS A 167 -7.03 15.42 -6.27
N TYR A 168 -6.14 14.65 -6.89
CA TYR A 168 -4.73 14.64 -6.48
C TYR A 168 -4.08 16.01 -6.67
N LYS A 169 -4.30 16.69 -7.80
CA LYS A 169 -3.80 18.05 -8.03
C LYS A 169 -4.31 19.02 -6.97
N LYS A 170 -5.62 18.99 -6.68
CA LYS A 170 -6.24 19.79 -5.63
C LYS A 170 -5.68 19.48 -4.23
N ALA A 171 -5.40 18.21 -3.93
CA ALA A 171 -4.77 17.80 -2.69
C ALA A 171 -3.37 18.43 -2.55
N TYR A 172 -2.58 18.36 -3.62
CA TYR A 172 -1.25 18.96 -3.68
C TYR A 172 -1.28 20.48 -3.51
N GLU A 173 -2.17 21.17 -4.23
CA GLU A 173 -2.38 22.63 -4.15
C GLU A 173 -2.76 23.08 -2.73
N ASN A 174 -3.51 22.26 -2.01
CA ASN A 174 -3.86 22.48 -0.60
C ASN A 174 -2.75 22.06 0.39
N GLY A 175 -1.55 21.77 -0.10
CA GLY A 175 -0.36 21.50 0.72
C GLY A 175 -0.14 20.04 1.10
N LEU A 176 -0.96 19.08 0.63
CA LEU A 176 -0.73 17.66 0.88
C LEU A 176 0.35 17.13 -0.07
N LYS A 177 1.62 17.24 0.36
CA LYS A 177 2.77 16.82 -0.44
C LYS A 177 2.73 15.35 -0.87
N LYS A 178 2.09 14.47 -0.10
CA LYS A 178 1.88 13.06 -0.46
C LYS A 178 1.16 12.88 -1.81
N ALA A 179 0.32 13.84 -2.21
CA ALA A 179 -0.33 13.80 -3.52
C ALA A 179 0.68 13.73 -4.68
N ALA A 180 1.87 14.32 -4.53
CA ALA A 180 2.93 14.25 -5.53
C ALA A 180 3.43 12.82 -5.77
N VAL A 181 3.40 11.93 -4.77
CA VAL A 181 3.72 10.50 -4.94
C VAL A 181 2.77 9.87 -5.97
N PHE A 182 1.47 10.04 -5.74
CA PHE A 182 0.43 9.46 -6.60
C PHE A 182 0.43 10.06 -8.01
N ILE A 183 0.60 11.38 -8.13
CA ILE A 183 0.69 12.03 -9.45
C ILE A 183 1.90 11.49 -10.22
N GLY A 184 3.05 11.32 -9.57
CA GLY A 184 4.23 10.71 -10.19
C GLY A 184 3.98 9.29 -10.71
N ILE A 185 3.29 8.46 -9.92
CA ILE A 185 2.90 7.09 -10.30
C ILE A 185 1.97 7.10 -11.52
N ILE A 186 0.99 8.01 -11.54
CA ILE A 186 0.05 8.15 -12.65
C ILE A 186 0.78 8.57 -13.93
N GLU A 187 1.70 9.52 -13.82
CA GLU A 187 2.47 10.07 -14.93
C GLU A 187 3.64 9.18 -15.36
N HIS A 188 3.78 7.94 -14.86
CA HIS A 188 4.94 7.06 -15.17
C HIS A 188 5.23 6.85 -16.66
N ARG A 189 4.25 7.04 -17.55
CA ARG A 189 4.45 6.97 -19.01
C ARG A 189 5.08 8.24 -19.60
N ASN A 190 5.00 9.35 -18.88
CA ASN A 190 5.65 10.61 -19.17
C ASN A 190 6.77 10.81 -18.15
N ILE A 191 7.92 10.17 -18.41
CA ILE A 191 9.04 10.09 -17.46
C ILE A 191 9.50 11.48 -16.98
N ASP A 192 9.50 12.49 -17.84
CA ASP A 192 9.89 13.85 -17.45
C ASP A 192 8.91 14.48 -16.46
N GLU A 193 7.61 14.23 -16.61
CA GLU A 193 6.61 14.71 -15.66
C GLU A 193 6.64 13.90 -14.36
N ALA A 194 6.73 12.57 -14.45
CA ALA A 194 6.88 11.69 -13.29
C ALA A 194 8.09 12.10 -12.43
N LYS A 195 9.26 12.34 -13.04
CA LYS A 195 10.47 12.81 -12.34
C LYS A 195 10.24 14.10 -11.56
N LYS A 196 9.50 15.08 -12.10
CA LYS A 196 9.21 16.33 -11.38
C LYS A 196 8.41 16.06 -10.11
N TRP A 197 7.36 15.25 -10.21
CA TRP A 197 6.51 14.90 -9.08
C TRP A 197 7.24 14.06 -8.04
N TYR A 198 8.01 13.06 -8.49
CA TYR A 198 8.83 12.27 -7.58
C TYR A 198 9.89 13.11 -6.88
N ARG A 199 10.54 14.08 -7.55
CA ARG A 199 11.48 15.01 -6.88
C ARG A 199 10.80 15.81 -5.77
N ILE A 200 9.59 16.31 -6.02
CA ILE A 200 8.82 17.06 -5.01
C ILE A 200 8.52 16.18 -3.80
N ALA A 201 8.05 14.96 -4.01
CA ALA A 201 7.72 14.03 -2.93
C ALA A 201 8.96 13.47 -2.22
N ALA A 202 10.02 13.16 -2.94
CA ALA A 202 11.29 12.68 -2.38
C ALA A 202 11.94 13.70 -1.44
N ASN A 203 11.87 15.00 -1.81
CA ASN A 203 12.32 16.11 -0.96
C ASN A 203 11.44 16.30 0.28
N ALA A 204 10.22 15.76 0.27
CA ALA A 204 9.31 15.72 1.41
C ALA A 204 9.40 14.37 2.16
N GLU A 205 10.47 13.61 1.95
CA GLU A 205 10.78 12.36 2.66
C GLU A 205 9.82 11.19 2.40
N TYR A 206 9.05 11.22 1.30
CA TYR A 206 8.27 10.05 0.87
C TYR A 206 9.17 9.01 0.21
N THR A 207 9.31 7.85 0.85
CA THR A 207 10.26 6.82 0.44
C THR A 207 9.89 6.17 -0.89
N ASP A 208 8.59 6.06 -1.18
CA ASP A 208 8.11 5.59 -2.48
C ASP A 208 8.70 6.42 -3.63
N SER A 209 8.63 7.76 -3.50
CA SER A 209 9.14 8.66 -4.53
C SER A 209 10.66 8.71 -4.58
N GLN A 210 11.35 8.53 -3.45
CA GLN A 210 12.81 8.38 -3.45
C GLN A 210 13.22 7.14 -4.25
N ILE A 211 12.55 5.99 -4.05
CA ILE A 211 12.83 4.75 -4.78
C ILE A 211 12.49 4.89 -6.26
N TYR A 212 11.29 5.37 -6.62
CA TYR A 212 10.91 5.48 -8.03
C TYR A 212 11.79 6.48 -8.79
N LEU A 213 12.17 7.60 -8.17
CA LEU A 213 13.11 8.53 -8.79
C LEU A 213 14.50 7.90 -8.94
N ALA A 214 14.97 7.17 -7.93
CA ALA A 214 16.27 6.50 -7.98
C ALA A 214 16.35 5.47 -9.12
N GLN A 215 15.29 4.71 -9.35
CA GLN A 215 15.22 3.74 -10.46
C GLN A 215 15.31 4.44 -11.82
N ILE A 216 14.55 5.53 -12.03
CA ILE A 216 14.60 6.30 -13.27
C ILE A 216 16.00 6.88 -13.49
N LEU A 217 16.62 7.44 -12.44
CA LEU A 217 17.97 7.99 -12.51
C LEU A 217 19.03 6.91 -12.77
N GLU A 218 18.85 5.70 -12.25
CA GLU A 218 19.72 4.56 -12.55
C GLU A 218 19.66 4.17 -14.04
N GLU A 219 18.44 4.10 -14.60
CA GLU A 219 18.21 3.81 -16.03
C GLU A 219 18.81 4.90 -16.94
N GLU A 220 18.79 6.15 -16.51
CA GLU A 220 19.41 7.29 -17.20
C GLU A 220 20.93 7.40 -16.98
N GLY A 221 21.52 6.54 -16.13
CA GLY A 221 22.96 6.50 -15.85
C GLY A 221 23.46 7.43 -14.75
N TYR A 222 22.57 8.15 -14.06
CA TYR A 222 22.87 9.03 -12.91
C TYR A 222 23.07 8.22 -11.61
N LYS A 223 24.07 7.32 -11.61
CA LYS A 223 24.32 6.35 -10.53
C LYS A 223 24.46 6.96 -9.12
N LEU A 224 25.18 8.07 -8.98
CA LEU A 224 25.44 8.68 -7.67
C LEU A 224 24.18 9.30 -7.06
N GLU A 225 23.37 9.99 -7.88
CA GLU A 225 22.11 10.58 -7.44
C GLU A 225 21.09 9.50 -7.07
N SER A 226 21.02 8.43 -7.87
CA SER A 226 20.20 7.25 -7.56
C SER A 226 20.60 6.62 -6.22
N PHE A 227 21.91 6.43 -5.99
CA PHE A 227 22.44 5.88 -4.74
C PHE A 227 22.06 6.73 -3.52
N ASP A 228 22.20 8.06 -3.60
CA ASP A 228 21.83 8.98 -2.52
C ASP A 228 20.33 8.87 -2.14
N LEU A 229 19.46 8.74 -3.14
CA LEU A 229 18.03 8.55 -2.93
C LEU A 229 17.70 7.20 -2.27
N TYR A 230 18.33 6.11 -2.72
CA TYR A 230 18.16 4.82 -2.05
C TYR A 230 18.69 4.85 -0.61
N LEU A 231 19.79 5.56 -0.34
CA LEU A 231 20.31 5.73 1.02
C LEU A 231 19.31 6.46 1.92
N LYS A 232 18.74 7.58 1.46
CA LYS A 232 17.71 8.33 2.19
C LYS A 232 16.48 7.47 2.50
N ALA A 233 16.01 6.68 1.52
CA ALA A 233 14.87 5.78 1.74
C ALA A 233 15.21 4.68 2.77
N ALA A 234 16.43 4.14 2.73
CA ALA A 234 16.90 3.15 3.71
C ALA A 234 17.03 3.74 5.12
N GLU A 235 17.48 4.99 5.27
CA GLU A 235 17.53 5.71 6.55
C GLU A 235 16.13 5.89 7.17
N LEU A 236 15.12 6.06 6.32
CA LEU A 236 13.70 6.07 6.69
C LEU A 236 13.10 4.67 6.86
N LYS A 237 13.95 3.64 6.92
CA LYS A 237 13.61 2.22 7.14
C LYS A 237 12.83 1.56 6.01
N ASP A 238 12.84 2.12 4.81
CA ASP A 238 12.30 1.45 3.64
C ASP A 238 13.24 0.34 3.18
N TYR A 239 12.90 -0.90 3.53
CA TYR A 239 13.74 -2.05 3.24
C TYR A 239 13.88 -2.33 1.74
N ARG A 240 12.95 -1.85 0.89
CA ARG A 240 13.09 -1.99 -0.57
C ARG A 240 14.37 -1.30 -1.05
N ALA A 241 14.71 -0.16 -0.46
CA ALA A 241 15.91 0.59 -0.81
C ALA A 241 17.21 -0.13 -0.44
N ILE A 242 17.22 -0.92 0.64
CA ILE A 242 18.38 -1.72 1.06
C ILE A 242 18.73 -2.78 0.02
N ASP A 243 17.73 -3.44 -0.58
CA ASP A 243 17.97 -4.42 -1.66
C ASP A 243 18.64 -3.76 -2.88
N TYR A 244 18.22 -2.55 -3.25
CA TYR A 244 18.86 -1.77 -4.33
C TYR A 244 20.31 -1.40 -3.97
N LEU A 245 20.56 -0.93 -2.76
CA LEU A 245 21.91 -0.60 -2.29
C LEU A 245 22.83 -1.84 -2.30
N LEU A 246 22.35 -2.99 -1.84
CA LEU A 246 23.12 -4.24 -1.87
C LEU A 246 23.49 -4.61 -3.31
N LYS A 247 22.53 -4.58 -4.24
CA LYS A 247 22.77 -4.84 -5.67
C LYS A 247 23.81 -3.88 -6.26
N TYR A 248 23.75 -2.60 -5.91
CA TYR A 248 24.74 -1.60 -6.32
C TYR A 248 26.16 -2.00 -5.86
N TYR A 249 26.34 -2.31 -4.57
CA TYR A 249 27.64 -2.72 -4.04
C TYR A 249 28.18 -4.02 -4.64
N TYR A 250 27.31 -4.99 -4.96
CA TYR A 250 27.73 -6.22 -5.63
C TYR A 250 28.18 -5.99 -7.08
N ARG A 251 27.54 -5.05 -7.80
CA ARG A 251 27.90 -4.69 -9.17
C ARG A 251 29.20 -3.90 -9.27
N GLU A 252 29.52 -3.05 -8.29
CA GLU A 252 30.76 -2.26 -8.31
C GLU A 252 32.00 -3.06 -7.82
N LYS A 253 31.80 -4.25 -7.24
CA LYS A 253 32.88 -5.15 -6.81
C LYS A 253 33.26 -6.24 -7.83
N ASN A 254 32.53 -6.40 -8.91
CA ASN A 254 32.74 -7.39 -9.97
C ASN A 254 32.81 -6.72 -11.34
#